data_AF-A0A8T4MAI9-F1
#
_entry.id   AF-A0A8T4MAI9-F1
#
_cell.length_a   1.000
_cell.length_b   1.000
_cell.length_c   1.000
_cell.angle_alpha   90.00
_cell.angle_beta   90.00
_cell.angle_gamma   90.00
#
_symmetry.space_group_name_H-M   'P 1'
#
loop_
_entity.id
_entity.type
_entity.pdbx_description
1 polymer ?
#
loop_
_entity_poly.entity_id
_entity_poly.type
_entity_poly.pdbx_seq_one_letter_code
_entity_poly.pdbx_strand_id
1 'polypeptide(L)'
;MEFNLDSYQPIDYRKWILGEESRQGINLRRLNFFRGREEEFFEESEPYHDRRNDAGHVEISLFLSIPISKDPSIKANRKVFGPAIEFHDNGYEGFVSPNQFREAILTKEGEQRVRLMHQVTVIKRAYQILTSLGYPSEYNAEILAALSDHDTRFSEPISDNEKVLQDADIAWRFTIPCTIAYKYPQFKTPANLRELVPRILSFQVPNPLRDFLESPEEILRYMQQDELARPSRFHIPASYGVARVELTNTFFNLFPDKAKKLLRKDFPRELERIVASYKSH
;
A
#
# COMPACT_ATOMS: atom_id res chain seq x y z
N MET A 1 13.85 22.58 -3.08
CA MET A 1 13.48 22.62 -1.65
C MET A 1 13.24 21.18 -1.27
N GLU A 2 13.99 20.62 -0.32
CA GLU A 2 13.92 19.18 0.01
C GLU A 2 12.60 18.91 0.76
N PHE A 3 11.84 17.89 0.37
CA PHE A 3 10.63 17.51 1.11
C PHE A 3 10.99 17.23 2.57
N ASN A 4 10.33 17.93 3.50
CA ASN A 4 10.63 17.77 4.92
C ASN A 4 9.96 16.50 5.46
N LEU A 5 10.68 15.39 5.38
CA LEU A 5 10.29 14.11 5.97
C LEU A 5 9.92 14.23 7.44
N ASP A 6 10.49 15.17 8.20
CA ASP A 6 10.22 15.33 9.65
C ASP A 6 8.75 15.63 9.93
N SER A 7 8.03 16.18 8.94
CA SER A 7 6.59 16.45 9.05
C SER A 7 5.70 15.21 8.92
N TYR A 8 6.20 14.10 8.35
CA TYR A 8 5.37 12.95 7.95
C TYR A 8 4.46 12.35 9.04
N GLN A 9 4.87 11.82 10.19
CA GLN A 9 4.02 10.99 11.09
C GLN A 9 3.71 9.58 10.54
N PRO A 10 4.40 8.55 11.06
CA PRO A 10 4.18 7.17 10.64
C PRO A 10 2.82 6.63 11.09
N ILE A 11 2.37 5.55 10.46
CA ILE A 11 1.15 4.83 10.87
C ILE A 11 1.27 4.36 12.33
N ASP A 12 0.36 4.77 13.21
CA ASP A 12 0.31 4.26 14.59
C ASP A 12 -0.39 2.90 14.62
N TYR A 13 0.38 1.83 14.46
CA TYR A 13 -0.14 0.46 14.47
C TYR A 13 -0.72 0.03 15.84
N ARG A 14 -0.62 0.83 16.91
CA ARG A 14 -1.39 0.58 18.15
C ARG A 14 -2.88 0.90 17.96
N LYS A 15 -3.18 1.80 17.04
CA LYS A 15 -4.52 2.36 16.80
C LYS A 15 -5.08 1.99 15.44
N TRP A 16 -4.23 1.60 14.49
CA TRP A 16 -4.63 1.20 13.15
C TRP A 16 -5.32 -0.17 13.16
N ILE A 17 -6.56 -0.20 12.69
CA ILE A 17 -7.37 -1.42 12.57
C ILE A 17 -6.94 -2.18 11.32
N LEU A 18 -6.84 -3.50 11.41
CA LEU A 18 -6.40 -4.39 10.33
C LEU A 18 -7.48 -5.39 9.93
N GLY A 19 -7.31 -5.98 8.73
CA GLY A 19 -8.16 -7.07 8.26
C GLY A 19 -9.45 -6.57 7.63
N GLU A 20 -10.53 -7.34 7.75
CA GLU A 20 -11.81 -7.07 7.07
C GLU A 20 -12.31 -5.63 7.28
N GLU A 21 -12.20 -5.10 8.50
CA GLU A 21 -12.66 -3.75 8.82
C GLU A 21 -11.88 -2.65 8.09
N SER A 22 -10.60 -2.88 7.77
CA SER A 22 -9.82 -1.94 6.93
C SER A 22 -10.27 -1.91 5.46
N ARG A 23 -10.96 -2.95 4.97
CA ARG A 23 -11.56 -2.91 3.62
C ARG A 23 -12.62 -1.83 3.50
N GLN A 24 -13.30 -1.60 4.63
CA GLN A 24 -14.37 -0.62 4.73
C GLN A 24 -13.82 0.80 4.92
N GLY A 25 -12.50 1.03 4.97
CA GLY A 25 -11.95 2.38 5.18
C GLY A 25 -12.15 2.92 6.60
N ILE A 26 -12.24 2.03 7.59
CA ILE A 26 -12.52 2.40 8.98
C ILE A 26 -11.47 3.35 9.57
N ASN A 27 -10.19 3.22 9.19
CA ASN A 27 -9.13 4.10 9.69
C ASN A 27 -9.25 5.49 9.03
N LEU A 28 -9.53 5.57 7.73
CA LEU A 28 -9.78 6.83 7.02
C LEU A 28 -10.95 7.59 7.65
N ARG A 29 -12.07 6.91 7.93
CA ARG A 29 -13.22 7.53 8.62
C ARG A 29 -12.87 8.01 10.02
N ARG A 30 -12.19 7.18 10.82
CA ARG A 30 -11.75 7.53 12.18
C ARG A 30 -10.81 8.74 12.21
N LEU A 31 -10.02 8.92 11.15
CA LEU A 31 -9.10 10.04 10.99
C LEU A 31 -9.75 11.27 10.34
N ASN A 32 -11.06 11.21 10.01
CA ASN A 32 -11.75 12.22 9.22
C ASN A 32 -10.91 12.58 7.97
N PHE A 33 -10.48 11.54 7.25
CA PHE A 33 -9.48 11.66 6.19
C PHE A 33 -10.09 12.13 4.87
N PHE A 34 -11.28 11.63 4.51
CA PHE A 34 -11.94 11.90 3.24
C PHE A 34 -12.23 13.38 3.01
N ARG A 35 -12.17 13.83 1.76
CA ARG A 35 -12.44 15.20 1.35
C ARG A 35 -13.40 15.23 0.16
N GLY A 36 -14.32 16.19 0.16
CA GLY A 36 -15.29 16.33 -0.92
C GLY A 36 -16.14 15.07 -1.04
N ARG A 37 -15.97 14.33 -2.14
CA ARG A 37 -16.75 13.14 -2.49
C ARG A 37 -15.98 11.83 -2.41
N GLU A 38 -14.76 11.85 -1.88
CA GLU A 38 -13.92 10.65 -1.73
C GLU A 38 -14.60 9.56 -0.89
N GLU A 39 -15.37 9.93 0.14
CA GLU A 39 -16.10 8.93 0.91
C GLU A 39 -17.21 8.24 0.09
N GLU A 40 -17.91 8.98 -0.77
CA GLU A 40 -18.91 8.41 -1.68
C GLU A 40 -18.26 7.48 -2.71
N PHE A 41 -17.10 7.85 -3.25
CA PHE A 41 -16.34 6.98 -4.15
C PHE A 41 -15.92 5.70 -3.46
N PHE A 42 -15.37 5.82 -2.25
CA PHE A 42 -14.94 4.68 -1.45
C PHE A 42 -16.11 3.74 -1.15
N GLU A 43 -17.27 4.26 -0.78
CA GLU A 43 -18.47 3.46 -0.50
C GLU A 43 -18.99 2.72 -1.74
N GLU A 44 -19.05 3.40 -2.89
CA GLU A 44 -19.46 2.78 -4.16
C GLU A 44 -18.44 1.74 -4.67
N SER A 45 -17.16 1.91 -4.32
CA SER A 45 -16.10 1.03 -4.76
C SER A 45 -15.72 -0.08 -3.78
N GLU A 46 -16.11 0.04 -2.50
CA GLU A 46 -15.85 -0.93 -1.42
C GLU A 46 -16.13 -2.39 -1.83
N PRO A 47 -17.25 -2.72 -2.51
CA PRO A 47 -17.54 -4.10 -2.90
C PRO A 47 -16.50 -4.73 -3.84
N TYR A 48 -15.64 -3.91 -4.44
CA TYR A 48 -14.62 -4.32 -5.41
C TYR A 48 -13.20 -4.28 -4.84
N HIS A 49 -13.02 -3.75 -3.63
CA HIS A 49 -11.73 -3.73 -2.95
C HIS A 49 -11.31 -5.14 -2.51
N ASP A 50 -10.01 -5.31 -2.29
CA ASP A 50 -9.42 -6.50 -1.68
C ASP A 50 -9.86 -7.85 -2.31
N ARG A 51 -9.69 -7.96 -3.64
CA ARG A 51 -9.92 -9.23 -4.35
C ARG A 51 -8.70 -10.14 -4.35
N ARG A 52 -7.55 -9.65 -3.88
CA ARG A 52 -6.28 -10.40 -3.82
C ARG A 52 -5.87 -10.77 -2.39
N ASN A 53 -6.75 -10.58 -1.41
CA ASN A 53 -6.47 -10.81 0.01
C ASN A 53 -5.50 -9.77 0.64
N ASP A 54 -5.51 -8.55 0.12
CA ASP A 54 -4.79 -7.34 0.46
C ASP A 54 -5.65 -6.32 1.24
N ALA A 55 -6.22 -6.76 2.38
CA ALA A 55 -7.10 -5.93 3.19
C ALA A 55 -6.45 -4.62 3.64
N GLY A 56 -7.17 -3.51 3.43
CA GLY A 56 -6.69 -2.16 3.77
C GLY A 56 -5.70 -1.57 2.80
N HIS A 57 -5.43 -2.22 1.65
CA HIS A 57 -4.56 -1.70 0.58
C HIS A 57 -4.93 -0.28 0.16
N VAL A 58 -6.15 -0.10 -0.34
CA VAL A 58 -6.64 1.21 -0.80
C VAL A 58 -6.54 2.27 0.29
N GLU A 59 -6.95 1.94 1.51
CA GLU A 59 -6.96 2.87 2.64
C GLU A 59 -5.54 3.35 3.01
N ILE A 60 -4.58 2.43 3.05
CA ILE A 60 -3.19 2.78 3.36
C ILE A 60 -2.54 3.52 2.20
N SER A 61 -2.72 3.07 0.97
CA SER A 61 -2.21 3.77 -0.23
C SER A 61 -2.73 5.21 -0.27
N LEU A 62 -4.02 5.41 0.00
CA LEU A 62 -4.60 6.75 0.06
C LEU A 62 -4.00 7.57 1.22
N PHE A 63 -3.81 6.98 2.40
CA PHE A 63 -3.16 7.64 3.53
C PHE A 63 -1.73 8.09 3.20
N LEU A 64 -0.92 7.21 2.59
CA LEU A 64 0.47 7.47 2.20
C LEU A 64 0.60 8.47 1.05
N SER A 65 -0.43 8.60 0.20
CA SER A 65 -0.42 9.54 -0.92
C SER A 65 -0.33 11.01 -0.50
N ILE A 66 -0.85 11.38 0.67
CA ILE A 66 -0.92 12.78 1.13
C ILE A 66 0.45 13.37 1.48
N PRO A 67 1.33 12.70 2.25
CA PRO A 67 2.69 13.18 2.42
C PRO A 67 3.46 13.16 1.09
N ILE A 68 3.26 12.14 0.24
CA ILE A 68 3.92 12.04 -1.08
C ILE A 68 3.54 13.23 -1.97
N SER A 69 2.25 13.58 -2.04
CA SER A 69 1.72 14.65 -2.89
C SER A 69 2.17 16.06 -2.47
N LYS A 70 2.81 16.20 -1.29
CA LYS A 70 3.33 17.47 -0.78
C LYS A 70 4.77 17.73 -1.19
N ASP A 71 5.41 16.82 -1.94
CA ASP A 71 6.74 17.06 -2.47
C ASP A 71 6.72 18.28 -3.41
N PRO A 72 7.61 19.27 -3.20
CA PRO A 72 7.60 20.51 -3.97
C PRO A 72 8.00 20.33 -5.44
N SER A 73 8.51 19.16 -5.84
CA SER A 73 8.86 18.84 -7.23
C SER A 73 7.65 18.51 -8.11
N ILE A 74 6.48 18.28 -7.52
CA ILE A 74 5.26 17.90 -8.23
C ILE A 74 4.10 18.84 -7.95
N LYS A 75 3.09 18.81 -8.81
CA LYS A 75 1.82 19.51 -8.66
C LYS A 75 0.65 18.56 -8.82
N ALA A 76 0.52 17.64 -7.88
CA ALA A 76 -0.59 16.70 -7.85
C ALA A 76 -1.89 17.34 -7.31
N ASN A 77 -3.02 16.96 -7.90
CA ASN A 77 -4.35 17.38 -7.52
C ASN A 77 -5.10 16.21 -6.87
N ARG A 78 -5.46 16.36 -5.59
CA ARG A 78 -6.18 15.32 -4.83
C ARG A 78 -7.50 14.90 -5.46
N LYS A 79 -8.17 15.81 -6.17
CA LYS A 79 -9.38 15.50 -6.94
C LYS A 79 -9.15 14.51 -8.09
N VAL A 80 -7.90 14.27 -8.48
CA VAL A 80 -7.51 13.30 -9.51
C VAL A 80 -6.87 12.08 -8.85
N PHE A 81 -5.78 12.26 -8.10
CA PHE A 81 -5.05 11.10 -7.54
C PHE A 81 -5.84 10.35 -6.47
N GLY A 82 -6.72 11.02 -5.70
CA GLY A 82 -7.51 10.38 -4.64
C GLY A 82 -8.43 9.30 -5.22
N PRO A 83 -9.36 9.66 -6.13
CA PRO A 83 -10.19 8.67 -6.82
C PRO A 83 -9.38 7.65 -7.63
N ALA A 84 -8.26 8.05 -8.25
CA ALA A 84 -7.41 7.10 -8.97
C ALA A 84 -6.85 6.00 -8.04
N ILE A 85 -6.39 6.37 -6.84
CA ILE A 85 -5.93 5.40 -5.82
C ILE A 85 -7.09 4.54 -5.32
N GLU A 86 -8.27 5.12 -5.11
CA GLU A 86 -9.45 4.34 -4.68
C GLU A 86 -9.87 3.29 -5.72
N PHE A 87 -9.64 3.53 -7.00
CA PHE A 87 -10.08 2.64 -8.07
C PHE A 87 -9.02 1.68 -8.62
N HIS A 88 -7.72 1.92 -8.41
CA HIS A 88 -6.66 1.28 -9.20
C HIS A 88 -6.64 -0.25 -9.20
N ASP A 89 -7.07 -0.88 -8.11
CA ASP A 89 -7.07 -2.34 -7.97
C ASP A 89 -8.47 -2.95 -7.97
N ASN A 90 -9.50 -2.18 -8.33
CA ASN A 90 -10.88 -2.66 -8.28
C ASN A 90 -11.21 -3.61 -9.42
N GLY A 91 -10.26 -3.97 -10.29
CA GLY A 91 -10.49 -4.74 -11.50
C GLY A 91 -10.20 -6.22 -11.42
N TYR A 92 -9.71 -6.74 -10.28
CA TYR A 92 -9.38 -8.15 -10.10
C TYR A 92 -10.63 -9.04 -9.93
N GLU A 93 -11.58 -8.92 -10.85
CA GLU A 93 -12.79 -9.75 -10.89
C GLU A 93 -12.54 -11.08 -11.62
N GLY A 94 -13.32 -12.11 -11.27
CA GLY A 94 -13.26 -13.42 -11.92
C GLY A 94 -12.42 -14.48 -11.20
N PHE A 95 -11.74 -14.13 -10.11
CA PHE A 95 -11.11 -15.12 -9.22
C PHE A 95 -12.07 -15.52 -8.10
N VAL A 96 -12.37 -16.82 -8.01
CA VAL A 96 -13.24 -17.41 -6.98
C VAL A 96 -12.47 -17.59 -5.67
N SER A 97 -11.13 -17.61 -5.71
CA SER A 97 -10.29 -17.64 -4.51
C SER A 97 -8.92 -17.01 -4.73
N PRO A 98 -8.21 -16.58 -3.67
CA PRO A 98 -6.82 -16.13 -3.75
C PRO A 98 -5.86 -17.15 -4.37
N ASN A 99 -6.15 -18.45 -4.26
CA ASN A 99 -5.33 -19.50 -4.87
C ASN A 99 -5.43 -19.49 -6.40
N GLN A 100 -6.62 -19.25 -6.96
CA GLN A 100 -6.78 -19.12 -8.41
C GLN A 100 -6.03 -17.91 -8.95
N PHE A 101 -6.02 -16.80 -8.20
CA PHE A 101 -5.18 -15.66 -8.54
C PHE A 101 -3.69 -16.04 -8.55
N ARG A 102 -3.20 -16.70 -7.49
CA ARG A 102 -1.80 -17.16 -7.42
C ARG A 102 -1.41 -18.08 -8.56
N GLU A 103 -2.27 -19.05 -8.91
CA GLU A 103 -2.06 -19.95 -10.05
C GLU A 103 -1.99 -19.19 -11.37
N ALA A 104 -2.84 -18.18 -11.55
CA ALA A 104 -2.89 -17.38 -12.76
C ALA A 104 -1.64 -16.50 -12.98
N ILE A 105 -0.91 -16.16 -11.91
CA ILE A 105 0.31 -15.33 -11.96
C ILE A 105 1.62 -16.14 -11.87
N LEU A 106 1.57 -17.48 -11.93
CA LEU A 106 2.79 -18.31 -11.84
C LEU A 106 3.76 -18.10 -13.00
N THR A 107 3.27 -17.66 -14.16
CA THR A 107 4.08 -17.34 -15.34
C THR A 107 4.05 -15.85 -15.61
N LYS A 108 5.10 -15.33 -16.27
CA LYS A 108 5.16 -13.92 -16.67
C LYS A 108 4.01 -13.54 -17.61
N GLU A 109 3.66 -14.44 -18.52
CA GLU A 109 2.55 -14.26 -19.45
C GLU A 109 1.19 -14.25 -18.73
N GLY A 110 1.05 -15.11 -17.72
CA GLY A 110 -0.14 -15.16 -16.86
C GLY A 110 -0.28 -13.88 -16.05
N GLU A 111 0.79 -13.45 -15.39
CA GLU A 111 0.85 -12.19 -14.65
C GLU A 111 0.49 -10.99 -15.54
N GLN A 112 1.10 -10.88 -16.72
CA GLN A 112 0.81 -9.81 -17.67
C GLN A 112 -0.65 -9.82 -18.12
N ARG A 113 -1.21 -11.01 -18.41
CA ARG A 113 -2.61 -11.15 -18.81
C ARG A 113 -3.56 -10.69 -17.70
N VAL A 114 -3.28 -11.11 -16.46
CA VAL A 114 -4.08 -10.72 -15.29
C VAL A 114 -4.02 -9.21 -15.10
N ARG A 115 -2.83 -8.59 -15.24
CA ARG A 115 -2.66 -7.13 -15.14
C ARG A 115 -3.45 -6.37 -16.21
N LEU A 116 -3.39 -6.83 -17.46
CA LEU A 116 -4.15 -6.18 -18.55
C LEU A 116 -5.66 -6.29 -18.33
N MET A 117 -6.13 -7.44 -17.82
CA MET A 117 -7.55 -7.63 -17.51
C MET A 117 -8.03 -6.70 -16.40
N HIS A 118 -7.29 -6.57 -15.29
CA HIS A 118 -7.74 -5.70 -14.19
C HIS A 118 -7.78 -4.25 -14.62
N GLN A 119 -6.79 -3.78 -15.38
CA GLN A 119 -6.75 -2.39 -15.87
C GLN A 119 -7.97 -2.04 -16.73
N VAL A 120 -8.36 -2.92 -17.65
CA VAL A 120 -9.57 -2.73 -18.48
C VAL A 120 -10.83 -2.66 -17.62
N THR A 121 -10.98 -3.57 -16.66
CA THR A 121 -12.14 -3.59 -15.76
C THR A 121 -12.18 -2.34 -14.88
N VAL A 122 -11.04 -1.89 -14.36
CA VAL A 122 -10.93 -0.69 -13.53
C VAL A 122 -11.42 0.55 -14.27
N ILE A 123 -10.99 0.77 -15.52
CA ILE A 123 -11.44 1.92 -16.32
C ILE A 123 -12.97 1.93 -16.44
N LYS A 124 -13.56 0.77 -16.77
CA LYS A 124 -15.01 0.65 -16.94
C LYS A 124 -15.74 0.99 -15.64
N ARG A 125 -15.28 0.44 -14.51
CA ARG A 125 -15.88 0.62 -13.19
C ARG A 125 -15.73 2.05 -12.67
N ALA A 126 -14.52 2.61 -12.76
CA ALA A 126 -14.24 4.00 -12.41
C ALA A 126 -15.11 4.96 -13.23
N TYR A 127 -15.22 4.76 -14.55
CA TYR A 127 -16.08 5.59 -15.39
C TYR A 127 -17.54 5.53 -14.95
N GLN A 128 -18.05 4.33 -14.64
CA GLN A 128 -19.42 4.15 -14.17
C GLN A 128 -19.68 4.88 -12.84
N ILE A 129 -18.81 4.71 -11.84
CA ILE A 129 -18.93 5.33 -10.52
C ILE A 129 -18.78 6.85 -10.60
N LEU A 130 -17.76 7.34 -11.30
CA LEU A 130 -17.54 8.78 -11.49
C LEU A 130 -18.73 9.44 -12.20
N THR A 131 -19.29 8.79 -13.21
CA THR A 131 -20.44 9.31 -13.97
C THR A 131 -21.73 9.24 -13.15
N SER A 132 -22.00 8.14 -12.44
CA SER A 132 -23.23 7.98 -11.64
C SER A 132 -23.30 9.01 -10.51
N LEU A 133 -22.15 9.31 -9.91
CA LEU A 133 -22.04 10.34 -8.90
C LEU A 133 -22.08 11.73 -9.52
N GLY A 134 -21.77 11.92 -10.80
CA GLY A 134 -21.72 13.24 -11.44
C GLY A 134 -20.44 13.99 -11.12
N TYR A 135 -19.31 13.27 -11.05
CA TYR A 135 -18.01 13.89 -10.84
C TYR A 135 -17.59 14.72 -12.06
N PRO A 136 -16.95 15.89 -11.86
CA PRO A 136 -16.65 16.80 -12.95
C PRO A 136 -15.78 16.15 -14.04
N SER A 137 -16.20 16.31 -15.29
CA SER A 137 -15.58 15.64 -16.44
C SER A 137 -14.14 16.09 -16.68
N GLU A 138 -13.76 17.29 -16.21
CA GLU A 138 -12.39 17.77 -16.27
C GLU A 138 -11.39 16.91 -15.48
N TYR A 139 -11.86 16.16 -14.47
CA TYR A 139 -11.01 15.23 -13.70
C TYR A 139 -11.09 13.81 -14.26
N ASN A 140 -12.24 13.39 -14.81
CA ASN A 140 -12.47 12.02 -15.26
C ASN A 140 -11.44 11.55 -16.29
N ALA A 141 -11.11 12.39 -17.27
CA ALA A 141 -10.17 12.01 -18.33
C ALA A 141 -8.78 11.65 -17.76
N GLU A 142 -8.28 12.44 -16.81
CA GLU A 142 -6.97 12.20 -16.21
C GLU A 142 -7.01 11.00 -15.25
N ILE A 143 -8.08 10.84 -14.47
CA ILE A 143 -8.26 9.66 -13.60
C ILE A 143 -8.21 8.38 -14.44
N LEU A 144 -9.01 8.30 -15.50
CA LEU A 144 -9.07 7.09 -16.35
C LEU A 144 -7.75 6.83 -17.08
N ALA A 145 -7.02 7.87 -17.47
CA ALA A 145 -5.70 7.74 -18.10
C ALA A 145 -4.62 7.27 -17.11
N ALA A 146 -4.65 7.73 -15.86
CA ALA A 146 -3.78 7.21 -14.82
C ALA A 146 -4.06 5.73 -14.52
N LEU A 147 -5.33 5.32 -14.59
CA LEU A 147 -5.76 3.95 -14.32
C LEU A 147 -5.42 2.96 -15.44
N SER A 148 -5.38 3.41 -16.70
CA SER A 148 -5.42 2.51 -17.87
C SER A 148 -4.26 1.54 -17.98
N ASP A 149 -3.12 1.90 -17.42
CA ASP A 149 -1.88 1.14 -17.54
C ASP A 149 -0.94 1.34 -16.35
N HIS A 150 -1.46 1.73 -15.17
CA HIS A 150 -0.64 1.97 -13.96
C HIS A 150 0.32 0.82 -13.60
N ASP A 151 -0.10 -0.43 -13.81
CA ASP A 151 0.66 -1.67 -13.57
C ASP A 151 1.50 -2.19 -14.76
N THR A 152 1.31 -1.62 -15.96
CA THR A 152 1.87 -2.16 -17.22
C THR A 152 2.58 -1.11 -18.08
N ARG A 153 2.52 0.17 -17.70
CA ARG A 153 3.22 1.26 -18.38
C ARG A 153 4.72 1.07 -18.24
N PHE A 154 5.42 0.97 -19.36
CA PHE A 154 6.88 0.88 -19.40
C PHE A 154 7.57 2.25 -19.55
N SER A 155 6.80 3.29 -19.90
CA SER A 155 7.28 4.67 -20.01
C SER A 155 7.08 5.44 -18.70
N GLU A 156 7.62 6.65 -18.65
CA GLU A 156 7.36 7.62 -17.58
C GLU A 156 5.84 7.81 -17.36
N PRO A 157 5.39 8.02 -16.10
CA PRO A 157 4.01 8.39 -15.80
C PRO A 157 3.61 9.66 -16.54
N ILE A 158 2.37 9.69 -17.01
CA ILE A 158 1.83 10.76 -17.86
C ILE A 158 1.53 12.05 -17.08
N SER A 159 1.40 11.96 -15.76
CA SER A 159 1.16 13.12 -14.90
C SER A 159 1.68 12.93 -13.49
N ASP A 160 1.78 14.04 -12.74
CA ASP A 160 2.13 14.01 -11.32
C ASP A 160 1.08 13.29 -10.47
N ASN A 161 -0.17 13.21 -10.93
CA ASN A 161 -1.21 12.42 -10.26
C ASN A 161 -0.96 10.91 -10.39
N GLU A 162 -0.55 10.46 -11.58
CA GLU A 162 -0.15 9.06 -11.79
C GLU A 162 1.11 8.72 -10.99
N LYS A 163 2.09 9.63 -10.89
CA LYS A 163 3.27 9.44 -10.02
C LYS A 163 2.86 9.20 -8.57
N VAL A 164 1.95 10.02 -8.03
CA VAL A 164 1.45 9.85 -6.66
C VAL A 164 0.73 8.51 -6.49
N LEU A 165 -0.09 8.11 -7.47
CA LEU A 165 -0.77 6.81 -7.47
C LEU A 165 0.25 5.65 -7.39
N GLN A 166 1.18 5.59 -8.33
CA GLN A 166 2.15 4.50 -8.41
C GLN A 166 3.07 4.46 -7.19
N ASP A 167 3.56 5.63 -6.75
CA ASP A 167 4.45 5.70 -5.59
C ASP A 167 3.74 5.31 -4.29
N ALA A 168 2.45 5.67 -4.14
CA ALA A 168 1.66 5.28 -2.98
C ALA A 168 1.38 3.77 -2.94
N ASP A 169 1.05 3.17 -4.09
CA ASP A 169 0.89 1.71 -4.23
C ASP A 169 2.19 0.95 -3.89
N ILE A 170 3.33 1.45 -4.38
CA ILE A 170 4.64 0.88 -4.03
C ILE A 170 4.93 1.08 -2.53
N ALA A 171 4.64 2.27 -1.98
CA ALA A 171 4.88 2.58 -0.58
C ALA A 171 4.07 1.68 0.39
N TRP A 172 2.88 1.24 -0.02
CA TRP A 172 2.08 0.27 0.75
C TRP A 172 2.84 -1.03 1.05
N ARG A 173 3.73 -1.46 0.15
CA ARG A 173 4.51 -2.71 0.31
C ARG A 173 5.39 -2.71 1.56
N PHE A 174 5.69 -1.53 2.12
CA PHE A 174 6.53 -1.37 3.31
C PHE A 174 5.76 -1.38 4.63
N THR A 175 4.46 -1.61 4.58
CA THR A 175 3.58 -1.57 5.75
C THR A 175 3.32 -2.96 6.34
N ILE A 176 2.88 -3.01 7.60
CA ILE A 176 2.49 -4.26 8.26
C ILE A 176 1.42 -5.00 7.46
N PRO A 177 0.38 -4.34 6.90
CA PRO A 177 -0.66 -5.04 6.16
C PRO A 177 -0.16 -5.74 4.90
N CYS A 178 0.73 -5.15 4.12
CA CYS A 178 1.35 -5.90 3.02
C CYS A 178 2.18 -7.09 3.54
N THR A 179 2.93 -6.91 4.62
CA THR A 179 3.84 -7.93 5.16
C THR A 179 3.08 -9.15 5.71
N ILE A 180 1.86 -8.95 6.24
CA ILE A 180 1.10 -9.98 6.97
C ILE A 180 -0.26 -10.30 6.32
N ALA A 181 -1.05 -9.31 5.92
CA ALA A 181 -2.46 -9.49 5.51
C ALA A 181 -2.59 -10.27 4.20
N TYR A 182 -1.69 -10.05 3.23
CA TYR A 182 -1.66 -10.81 1.97
C TYR A 182 -1.58 -12.34 2.18
N LYS A 183 -1.04 -12.78 3.32
CA LYS A 183 -0.80 -14.20 3.63
C LYS A 183 -1.70 -14.76 4.74
N TYR A 184 -2.29 -13.93 5.59
CA TYR A 184 -3.09 -14.36 6.75
C TYR A 184 -4.28 -13.43 7.07
N PRO A 185 -5.38 -13.49 6.30
CA PRO A 185 -6.52 -12.56 6.42
C PRO A 185 -7.36 -12.72 7.70
N GLN A 186 -7.16 -13.80 8.45
CA GLN A 186 -7.90 -14.08 9.67
C GLN A 186 -7.53 -13.19 10.86
N PHE A 187 -6.45 -12.40 10.77
CA PHE A 187 -5.94 -11.61 11.89
C PHE A 187 -6.44 -10.17 11.87
N LYS A 188 -7.09 -9.76 12.96
CA LYS A 188 -7.84 -8.50 13.07
C LYS A 188 -7.10 -7.36 13.78
N THR A 189 -5.96 -7.62 14.44
CA THR A 189 -5.17 -6.59 15.16
C THR A 189 -3.66 -6.86 15.13
N PRO A 190 -2.81 -5.80 15.17
CA PRO A 190 -1.36 -5.93 15.35
C PRO A 190 -0.95 -6.59 16.68
N ALA A 191 -1.74 -6.42 17.75
CA ALA A 191 -1.49 -7.05 19.04
C ALA A 191 -1.57 -8.58 18.98
N ASN A 192 -2.57 -9.12 18.29
CA ASN A 192 -2.74 -10.57 18.09
C ASN A 192 -1.62 -11.15 17.23
N LEU A 193 -1.01 -10.33 16.36
CA LEU A 193 0.13 -10.74 15.52
C LEU A 193 1.42 -10.85 16.34
N ARG A 194 1.68 -9.92 17.26
CA ARG A 194 2.90 -9.93 18.11
C ARG A 194 3.06 -11.19 18.96
N GLU A 195 1.95 -11.72 19.50
CA GLU A 195 1.98 -12.95 20.30
C GLU A 195 2.19 -14.22 19.46
N LEU A 196 1.86 -14.16 18.17
CA LEU A 196 1.91 -15.30 17.26
C LEU A 196 3.17 -15.35 16.39
N VAL A 197 3.88 -14.24 16.17
CA VAL A 197 5.14 -14.24 15.41
C VAL A 197 6.11 -15.31 15.95
N PRO A 198 6.38 -15.44 17.27
CA PRO A 198 7.22 -16.52 17.79
C PRO A 198 6.63 -17.92 17.60
N ARG A 199 5.30 -18.07 17.64
CA ARG A 199 4.58 -19.36 17.53
C ARG A 199 4.47 -19.86 16.09
N ILE A 200 4.22 -18.97 15.13
CA ILE A 200 4.25 -19.25 13.69
C ILE A 200 5.65 -19.70 13.28
N LEU A 201 6.69 -19.12 13.89
CA LEU A 201 8.07 -19.57 13.73
C LEU A 201 8.35 -20.93 14.40
N SER A 202 7.56 -21.35 15.39
CA SER A 202 7.78 -22.60 16.15
C SER A 202 6.98 -23.82 15.67
N PHE A 203 5.91 -23.65 14.87
CA PHE A 203 5.11 -24.77 14.36
C PHE A 203 5.65 -25.26 13.00
N GLN A 204 6.36 -26.39 13.06
CA GLN A 204 7.06 -27.05 11.94
C GLN A 204 6.10 -27.86 11.06
N VAL A 205 5.79 -27.40 9.84
CA VAL A 205 5.17 -28.19 8.75
C VAL A 205 5.76 -27.70 7.40
N PRO A 206 6.08 -28.59 6.43
CA PRO A 206 6.88 -28.22 5.27
C PRO A 206 6.04 -27.45 4.24
N ASN A 207 6.35 -26.17 4.07
CA ASN A 207 5.82 -25.30 3.04
C ASN A 207 7.02 -24.56 2.40
N PRO A 208 7.09 -24.34 1.07
CA PRO A 208 8.14 -23.52 0.44
C PRO A 208 8.24 -22.07 0.94
N LEU A 209 7.32 -21.62 1.81
CA LEU A 209 7.43 -20.38 2.61
C LEU A 209 8.30 -20.53 3.89
N ARG A 210 8.82 -21.73 4.18
CA ARG A 210 9.74 -22.03 5.28
C ARG A 210 10.99 -21.15 5.22
N ASP A 211 11.49 -20.86 4.03
CA ASP A 211 12.78 -20.18 3.89
C ASP A 211 12.67 -18.64 4.00
N PHE A 212 11.48 -18.05 3.77
CA PHE A 212 11.28 -16.59 3.82
C PHE A 212 10.92 -16.04 5.22
N LEU A 213 10.44 -16.91 6.12
CA LEU A 213 10.11 -16.55 7.49
C LEU A 213 11.25 -16.84 8.49
N GLU A 214 12.37 -17.43 8.06
CA GLU A 214 13.44 -17.88 8.95
C GLU A 214 14.32 -16.75 9.52
N SER A 215 14.28 -15.52 8.97
CA SER A 215 14.92 -14.38 9.65
C SER A 215 14.35 -13.00 9.26
N PRO A 216 14.15 -12.09 10.22
CA PRO A 216 13.87 -10.67 9.95
C PRO A 216 14.90 -10.01 9.01
N GLU A 217 16.15 -10.48 9.06
CA GLU A 217 17.23 -10.11 8.17
C GLU A 217 16.87 -10.37 6.69
N GLU A 218 16.31 -11.54 6.37
CA GLU A 218 15.91 -11.91 5.01
C GLU A 218 14.68 -11.12 4.51
N ILE A 219 13.71 -10.86 5.39
CA ILE A 219 12.58 -9.97 5.06
C ILE A 219 13.09 -8.55 4.76
N LEU A 220 14.01 -8.06 5.58
CA LEU A 220 14.60 -6.73 5.40
C LEU A 220 15.36 -6.68 4.08
N ARG A 221 16.19 -7.71 3.81
CA ARG A 221 16.94 -7.85 2.57
C ARG A 221 16.01 -7.89 1.36
N TYR A 222 14.91 -8.64 1.42
CA TYR A 222 13.93 -8.73 0.33
C TYR A 222 13.29 -7.37 0.03
N MET A 223 12.71 -6.72 1.05
CA MET A 223 12.07 -5.40 0.89
C MET A 223 13.07 -4.33 0.46
N GLN A 224 14.33 -4.45 0.89
CA GLN A 224 15.40 -3.58 0.42
C GLN A 224 15.80 -3.87 -1.03
N GLN A 225 16.03 -5.12 -1.43
CA GLN A 225 16.63 -5.46 -2.72
C GLN A 225 15.69 -5.36 -3.92
N ASP A 226 14.39 -5.64 -3.72
CA ASP A 226 13.43 -5.59 -4.83
C ASP A 226 12.89 -4.18 -5.08
N GLU A 227 12.63 -3.42 -4.01
CA GLU A 227 11.88 -2.17 -4.11
C GLU A 227 12.70 -0.92 -3.70
N LEU A 228 13.50 -0.97 -2.62
CA LEU A 228 14.29 0.20 -2.18
C LEU A 228 15.69 0.31 -2.81
N ALA A 229 16.23 -0.79 -3.36
CA ALA A 229 17.54 -0.83 -4.01
C ALA A 229 17.50 -0.32 -5.45
N ARG A 230 16.29 -0.07 -5.97
CA ARG A 230 16.06 0.59 -7.26
C ARG A 230 15.33 1.90 -7.03
N PRO A 231 16.04 2.98 -6.62
CA PRO A 231 15.42 4.29 -6.42
C PRO A 231 14.60 4.77 -7.62
N SER A 232 14.95 4.31 -8.83
CA SER A 232 14.23 4.56 -10.09
C SER A 232 12.81 4.00 -10.17
N ARG A 233 12.32 3.30 -9.13
CA ARG A 233 10.91 2.87 -9.05
C ARG A 233 10.00 3.90 -8.41
N PHE A 234 10.54 4.78 -7.57
CA PHE A 234 9.80 5.92 -7.05
C PHE A 234 10.01 7.11 -7.97
N HIS A 235 8.93 7.74 -8.38
CA HIS A 235 8.96 8.92 -9.24
C HIS A 235 9.15 10.20 -8.44
N ILE A 236 8.78 10.20 -7.16
CA ILE A 236 8.77 11.37 -6.29
C ILE A 236 9.79 11.16 -5.15
N PRO A 237 10.72 12.10 -4.91
CA PRO A 237 11.73 11.97 -3.86
C PRO A 237 11.16 11.69 -2.46
N ALA A 238 10.04 12.34 -2.10
CA ALA A 238 9.34 12.10 -0.84
C ALA A 238 8.95 10.64 -0.61
N SER A 239 8.57 9.91 -1.66
CA SER A 239 8.06 8.54 -1.57
C SER A 239 9.08 7.57 -1.00
N TYR A 240 10.36 7.73 -1.41
CA TYR A 240 11.45 6.94 -0.86
C TYR A 240 11.57 7.12 0.66
N GLY A 241 11.47 8.36 1.14
CA GLY A 241 11.53 8.65 2.57
C GLY A 241 10.32 8.11 3.35
N VAL A 242 9.11 8.25 2.79
CA VAL A 242 7.88 7.67 3.38
C VAL A 242 8.01 6.15 3.50
N ALA A 243 8.44 5.48 2.43
CA ALA A 243 8.65 4.04 2.39
C ALA A 243 9.69 3.57 3.43
N ARG A 244 10.81 4.30 3.60
CA ARG A 244 11.82 3.99 4.62
C ARG A 244 11.29 4.11 6.05
N VAL A 245 10.49 5.14 6.32
CA VAL A 245 9.86 5.33 7.62
C VAL A 245 8.88 4.20 7.90
N GLU A 246 8.03 3.82 6.95
CA GLU A 246 7.08 2.73 7.14
C GLU A 246 7.75 1.36 7.23
N LEU A 247 8.81 1.10 6.46
CA LEU A 247 9.63 -0.11 6.64
C LEU A 247 10.16 -0.20 8.07
N THR A 248 10.73 0.90 8.57
CA THR A 248 11.25 0.97 9.94
C THR A 248 10.14 0.75 10.97
N ASN A 249 8.98 1.36 10.76
CA ASN A 249 7.80 1.23 11.61
C ASN A 249 7.29 -0.22 11.65
N THR A 250 7.18 -0.86 10.49
CA THR A 250 6.82 -2.27 10.32
C THR A 250 7.78 -3.17 11.09
N PHE A 251 9.09 -3.02 10.88
CA PHE A 251 10.11 -3.82 11.57
C PHE A 251 10.10 -3.61 13.08
N PHE A 252 9.97 -2.35 13.53
CA PHE A 252 9.90 -2.03 14.95
C PHE A 252 8.71 -2.71 15.64
N ASN A 253 7.57 -2.81 14.95
CA ASN A 253 6.36 -3.42 15.50
C ASN A 253 6.37 -4.95 15.42
N LEU A 254 6.93 -5.54 14.36
CA LEU A 254 6.99 -6.98 14.17
C LEU A 254 8.13 -7.65 14.95
N PHE A 255 9.27 -6.97 15.09
CA PHE A 255 10.49 -7.52 15.66
C PHE A 255 11.17 -6.54 16.65
N PRO A 256 10.50 -6.07 17.71
CA PRO A 256 10.97 -4.97 18.56
C PRO A 256 12.39 -5.17 19.13
N ASP A 257 12.74 -6.40 19.51
CA ASP A 257 14.06 -6.73 20.07
C ASP A 257 15.17 -6.76 19.02
N LYS A 258 14.84 -7.13 17.77
CA LYS A 258 15.81 -7.24 16.67
C LYS A 258 15.89 -5.95 15.85
N ALA A 259 14.79 -5.21 15.71
CA ALA A 259 14.70 -4.00 14.89
C ALA A 259 15.78 -2.98 15.24
N LYS A 260 16.07 -2.79 16.54
CA LYS A 260 17.15 -1.89 16.97
C LYS A 260 18.53 -2.32 16.49
N LYS A 261 18.79 -3.62 16.36
CA LYS A 261 20.07 -4.12 15.86
C LYS A 261 20.11 -4.03 14.33
N LEU A 262 19.03 -4.45 13.68
CA LEU A 262 18.93 -4.55 12.23
C LEU A 262 18.92 -3.18 11.55
N LEU A 263 18.14 -2.25 12.09
CA LEU A 263 17.90 -0.95 11.45
C LEU A 263 18.93 0.11 11.84
N ARG A 264 19.68 -0.06 12.93
CA ARG A 264 20.58 0.99 13.45
C ARG A 264 21.69 1.40 12.50
N LYS A 265 22.10 0.52 11.59
CA LYS A 265 23.12 0.84 10.59
C LYS A 265 22.53 1.65 9.43
N ASP A 266 21.43 1.18 8.86
CA ASP A 266 20.93 1.67 7.56
C ASP A 266 19.75 2.64 7.69
N PHE A 267 19.08 2.69 8.84
CA PHE A 267 17.90 3.52 9.15
C PHE A 267 17.97 4.16 10.56
N PRO A 268 19.11 4.73 11.01
CA PRO A 268 19.23 5.25 12.37
C PRO A 268 18.23 6.38 12.67
N ARG A 269 18.02 7.29 11.71
CA ARG A 269 17.12 8.44 11.87
C ARG A 269 15.66 8.02 11.92
N GLU A 270 15.24 7.15 11.02
CA GLU A 270 13.88 6.62 11.00
C GLU A 270 13.59 5.83 12.28
N LEU A 271 14.54 5.03 12.77
CA LEU A 271 14.39 4.29 14.02
C LEU A 271 14.21 5.20 15.23
N GLU A 272 15.05 6.24 15.37
CA GLU A 272 14.90 7.23 16.46
C GLU A 272 13.53 7.89 16.42
N ARG A 273 13.05 8.22 15.22
CA ARG A 273 11.74 8.80 15.01
C ARG A 273 10.60 7.87 15.42
N ILE A 274 10.63 6.60 15.00
CA ILE A 274 9.62 5.61 15.39
C ILE A 274 9.64 5.43 16.92
N VAL A 275 10.82 5.33 17.53
CA VAL A 275 10.92 5.22 18.99
C VAL A 275 10.32 6.45 19.68
N ALA A 276 10.53 7.65 19.15
CA ALA A 276 9.97 8.88 19.70
C ALA A 276 8.44 8.95 19.55
N SER A 277 7.88 8.58 18.39
CA SER A 277 6.43 8.64 18.15
C SER A 277 5.62 7.70 19.04
N TYR A 278 6.20 6.54 19.40
CA TYR A 278 5.55 5.60 20.31
C TYR A 278 5.73 5.94 21.80
N LYS A 279 6.62 6.87 22.16
CA LYS A 279 6.81 7.34 23.56
C LYS A 279 5.92 8.52 23.93
N SER A 280 5.46 9.29 22.95
CA SER A 280 4.72 10.54 23.15
C SER A 280 3.22 10.36 23.41
N HIS A 281 2.72 9.12 23.46
CA HIS A 281 1.32 8.73 23.61
C HIS A 281 1.22 7.45 24.42
#